data_AF-A0AAN5CAG4-F1
#
_entry.id   AF-A0AAN5CAG4-F1
#
_cell.length_a   1.000
_cell.length_b   1.000
_cell.length_c   1.000
_cell.angle_alpha   90.00
_cell.angle_beta   90.00
_cell.angle_gamma   90.00
#
_symmetry.space_group_name_H-M   'P 1'
#
loop_
_entity.id
_entity.type
_entity.pdbx_description
1 polymer ?
#
loop_
_entity_poly.entity_id
_entity_poly.type
_entity_poly.pdbx_seq_one_letter_code
_entity_poly.pdbx_strand_id
1 'polypeptide(L)'
;KNRRFKFACSTRGHVEPHPSVVSCPFDAPFQESCEHCHPLGTHNCTMVEGLGAKCNCREGWRMFACWLSPEFCANRNCSGNGRCHNKIDHGYCECSDGFSGDDCQMNKSAIAWNDPNKVIN
;
A
#
# COMPACT_ATOMS: atom_id res chain seq x y z
N LYS A 1 -1.50 -18.96 15.63
CA LYS A 1 -1.92 -18.02 16.70
C LYS A 1 -2.94 -17.04 16.12
N ASN A 2 -4.23 -17.19 16.42
CA ASN A 2 -5.25 -16.23 15.99
C ASN A 2 -5.14 -14.95 16.83
N ARG A 3 -4.63 -13.85 16.23
CA ARG A 3 -4.64 -12.53 16.87
C ARG A 3 -5.98 -11.86 16.55
N ARG A 4 -6.81 -11.61 17.57
CA ARG A 4 -7.98 -10.74 17.45
C ARG A 4 -7.54 -9.31 17.75
N PHE A 5 -7.80 -8.41 16.81
CA PHE A 5 -7.57 -6.99 16.97
C PHE A 5 -8.93 -6.29 17.14
N LYS A 6 -9.03 -5.38 18.11
CA LYS A 6 -10.19 -4.49 18.26
C LYS A 6 -9.81 -3.14 17.64
N PHE A 7 -10.60 -2.67 16.69
CA PHE A 7 -10.40 -1.36 16.07
C PHE A 7 -11.63 -0.49 16.33
N ALA A 8 -11.41 0.79 16.61
CA ALA A 8 -12.46 1.80 16.58
C ALA A 8 -12.49 2.41 15.17
N CYS A 9 -13.65 2.35 14.52
CA CYS A 9 -13.87 3.02 13.23
C CYS A 9 -14.06 4.51 13.48
N SER A 10 -12.97 5.23 13.73
CA SER A 10 -12.94 6.68 13.69
C SER A 10 -11.55 7.15 13.27
N THR A 11 -11.51 7.84 12.14
CA THR A 11 -10.47 8.81 11.71
C THR A 11 -9.06 8.35 11.35
N ARG A 12 -8.57 7.13 11.62
CA ARG A 12 -7.23 6.72 11.13
C ARG A 12 -6.99 5.20 11.10
N GLY A 13 -7.74 4.51 10.23
CA GLY A 13 -7.64 3.05 10.08
C GLY A 13 -6.66 2.61 9.00
N HIS A 14 -5.35 2.82 9.18
CA HIS A 14 -4.33 2.02 8.46
C HIS A 14 -4.12 0.74 9.25
N VAL A 15 -4.61 -0.40 8.77
CA VAL A 15 -4.29 -1.70 9.37
C VAL A 15 -3.41 -2.47 8.39
N GLU A 16 -2.17 -2.75 8.82
CA GLU A 16 -1.28 -3.70 8.16
C GLU A 16 -1.66 -5.14 8.58
N PRO A 17 -1.63 -6.12 7.66
CA PRO A 17 -1.27 -5.97 6.25
C PRO A 17 -2.41 -5.41 5.40
N HIS A 18 -2.04 -4.65 4.37
CA HIS A 18 -2.96 -4.20 3.32
C HIS A 18 -3.39 -5.39 2.43
N PRO A 19 -4.65 -5.47 1.97
CA PRO A 19 -5.79 -4.62 2.31
C PRO A 19 -6.49 -5.05 3.61
N SER A 20 -6.83 -4.09 4.46
CA SER A 20 -7.70 -4.34 5.60
C SER A 20 -9.14 -4.00 5.25
N VAL A 21 -9.90 -5.02 4.85
CA VAL A 21 -11.33 -4.92 4.53
C VAL A 21 -12.17 -4.86 5.82
N VAL A 22 -11.87 -3.91 6.70
CA VAL A 22 -12.71 -3.66 7.88
C VAL A 22 -13.95 -2.92 7.40
N SER A 23 -15.06 -3.65 7.27
CA SER A 23 -16.38 -3.07 7.04
C SER A 23 -16.79 -2.29 8.29
N CYS A 24 -16.81 -0.96 8.19
CA CYS A 24 -17.32 -0.10 9.24
C CYS A 24 -18.81 0.15 8.97
N PRO A 25 -19.72 -0.14 9.92
CA PRO A 25 -21.16 -0.04 9.69
C PRO A 25 -21.70 1.40 9.62
N PHE A 26 -20.85 2.41 9.81
CA PHE A 26 -21.21 3.83 9.75
C PHE A 26 -20.34 4.56 8.75
N ASP A 27 -20.79 4.49 7.51
CA ASP A 27 -20.15 5.07 6.33
C ASP A 27 -20.83 6.42 6.04
N ALA A 28 -20.46 7.45 6.80
CA ALA A 28 -20.96 8.80 6.55
C ALA A 28 -20.28 9.37 5.28
N PRO A 29 -21.05 9.90 4.31
CA PRO A 29 -20.49 10.38 3.06
C PRO A 29 -19.62 11.63 3.18
N PHE A 30 -19.71 12.31 4.33
CA PHE A 30 -19.00 13.53 4.67
C PHE A 30 -18.25 13.35 5.99
N GLN A 31 -17.07 13.95 6.06
CA GLN A 31 -16.27 14.06 7.28
C GLN A 31 -16.60 15.37 8.01
N GLU A 32 -16.24 15.46 9.30
CA GLU A 32 -16.46 16.69 10.08
C GLU A 32 -15.63 17.87 9.56
N SER A 33 -14.44 17.60 9.03
CA SER A 33 -13.51 18.60 8.51
C SER A 33 -12.53 17.97 7.52
N CYS A 34 -11.84 18.80 6.73
CA CYS A 34 -10.83 18.33 5.77
C CYS A 34 -9.61 17.67 6.44
N GLU A 35 -9.38 17.87 7.73
CA GLU A 35 -8.28 17.26 8.48
C GLU A 35 -8.46 15.74 8.64
N HIS A 36 -9.69 15.26 8.49
CA HIS A 36 -10.04 13.85 8.52
C HIS A 36 -9.88 13.15 7.17
N CYS A 37 -9.56 13.89 6.10
CA CYS A 37 -9.21 13.31 4.82
C CYS A 37 -7.81 12.68 4.86
N HIS A 38 -7.64 11.52 4.23
CA HIS A 38 -6.36 10.85 4.19
C HIS A 38 -5.38 11.60 3.28
N PRO A 39 -4.19 12.00 3.78
CA PRO A 39 -3.30 12.93 3.06
C PRO A 39 -2.76 12.34 1.75
N LEU A 40 -2.50 11.03 1.71
CA LEU A 40 -1.97 10.37 0.51
C LEU A 40 -3.05 10.12 -0.53
N GLY A 41 -4.28 9.83 -0.11
CA GLY A 41 -5.36 9.44 -1.00
C GLY A 41 -6.25 10.58 -1.45
N THR A 42 -6.17 11.74 -0.80
CA THR A 42 -6.99 12.90 -1.13
C THR A 42 -6.32 13.71 -2.23
N HIS A 43 -7.07 14.01 -3.28
CA HIS A 43 -6.67 14.94 -4.34
C HIS A 43 -6.99 16.38 -3.91
N ASN A 44 -8.23 16.62 -3.47
CA ASN A 44 -8.64 17.88 -2.85
C ASN A 44 -9.79 17.63 -1.85
N CYS A 45 -10.10 18.63 -1.03
CA CYS A 45 -11.21 18.60 -0.08
C CYS A 45 -12.14 19.77 -0.34
N THR A 46 -13.45 19.53 -0.33
CA THR A 46 -14.48 20.54 -0.53
C THR A 46 -15.44 20.55 0.64
N MET A 47 -15.65 21.70 1.27
CA MET A 47 -16.70 21.88 2.27
C MET A 47 -18.06 22.00 1.58
N VAL A 48 -19.03 21.21 2.03
CA VAL A 48 -20.40 21.23 1.55
C VAL A 48 -21.31 21.71 2.66
N GLU A 49 -22.03 22.81 2.39
CA GLU A 49 -22.89 23.47 3.37
C GLU A 49 -23.94 22.50 3.92
N GLY A 50 -24.06 22.46 5.26
CA GLY A 50 -25.01 21.59 5.96
C GLY A 50 -24.66 20.09 5.95
N LEU A 51 -23.58 19.67 5.28
CA LEU A 51 -23.19 18.25 5.17
C LEU A 51 -21.80 17.96 5.74
N GLY A 52 -20.84 18.87 5.58
CA GLY A 52 -19.46 18.70 6.07
C GLY A 52 -18.42 18.63 4.96
N ALA A 53 -17.26 18.07 5.27
CA ALA A 53 -16.13 17.95 4.36
C ALA A 53 -16.27 16.73 3.44
N LYS A 54 -16.20 16.96 2.14
CA LYS A 54 -16.10 15.90 1.12
C LYS A 54 -14.64 15.76 0.68
N CYS A 55 -14.05 14.59 0.90
CA CYS A 55 -12.73 14.25 0.40
C CYS A 55 -12.85 13.73 -1.04
N ASN A 56 -12.25 14.42 -2.00
CA ASN A 56 -12.21 13.97 -3.38
C ASN A 56 -10.93 13.16 -3.58
N CYS A 57 -11.10 11.86 -3.83
CA CYS A 57 -9.98 10.91 -3.84
C CYS A 57 -9.16 10.96 -5.13
N ARG A 58 -7.87 10.65 -5.02
CA ARG A 58 -6.99 10.35 -6.15
C ARG A 58 -7.44 9.07 -6.85
N GLU A 59 -6.96 8.87 -8.07
CA GLU A 59 -7.28 7.68 -8.86
C GLU A 59 -6.98 6.38 -8.07
N GLY A 60 -7.94 5.46 -8.07
CA GLY A 60 -7.86 4.17 -7.39
C GLY A 60 -8.05 4.20 -5.86
N TRP A 61 -7.97 5.39 -5.23
CA TRP A 61 -8.26 5.56 -3.81
C TRP A 61 -9.77 5.65 -3.57
N ARG A 62 -10.23 5.06 -2.47
CA ARG A 62 -11.65 4.84 -2.18
C ARG A 62 -11.99 5.14 -0.71
N MET A 63 -13.30 5.07 -0.42
CA MET A 63 -13.94 5.43 0.86
C MET A 63 -13.99 6.93 1.12
N PHE A 64 -14.86 7.37 2.04
CA PHE A 64 -15.22 8.77 2.23
C PHE A 64 -14.10 9.68 2.71
N ALA A 65 -13.12 9.12 3.42
CA ALA A 65 -11.89 9.81 3.81
C ALA A 65 -10.70 9.46 2.89
N CYS A 66 -10.92 8.82 1.74
CA CYS A 66 -9.88 8.44 0.79
C CYS A 66 -8.74 7.62 1.39
N TRP A 67 -9.04 6.75 2.35
CA TRP A 67 -8.02 5.96 3.08
C TRP A 67 -7.78 4.58 2.47
N LEU A 68 -8.71 4.08 1.63
CA LEU A 68 -8.52 2.79 0.98
C LEU A 68 -7.66 2.98 -0.27
N SER A 69 -6.40 2.57 -0.20
CA SER A 69 -5.46 2.68 -1.32
C SER A 69 -5.74 1.69 -2.46
N PRO A 70 -5.19 1.92 -3.66
CA PRO A 70 -5.19 0.95 -4.74
C PRO A 70 -4.44 -0.34 -4.37
N GLU A 71 -4.80 -1.44 -5.05
CA GLU A 71 -4.03 -2.68 -5.03
C GLU A 71 -2.82 -2.56 -5.96
N PHE A 72 -1.73 -1.97 -5.48
CA PHE A 72 -0.51 -1.74 -6.28
C PHE A 72 0.12 -3.02 -6.83
N CYS A 73 -0.07 -4.15 -6.16
CA CYS A 73 0.42 -5.45 -6.62
C CYS A 73 -0.41 -6.08 -7.74
N ALA A 74 -1.65 -5.63 -8.00
CA ALA A 74 -2.50 -6.24 -9.02
C ALA A 74 -1.88 -6.18 -10.42
N ASN A 75 -1.09 -5.13 -10.70
CA ASN A 75 -0.43 -4.91 -11.98
C ASN A 75 1.10 -4.96 -11.90
N ARG A 76 1.68 -5.34 -10.75
CA ARG A 76 3.13 -5.38 -10.57
C ARG A 76 3.64 -6.82 -10.68
N ASN A 77 4.53 -7.06 -11.63
CA ASN A 77 5.17 -8.36 -11.81
C ASN A 77 6.60 -8.33 -11.28
N CYS A 78 6.89 -9.08 -10.22
CA CYS A 78 8.24 -9.23 -9.65
C CYS A 78 9.14 -10.16 -10.46
N SER A 79 9.04 -10.10 -11.80
CA SER A 79 9.74 -10.95 -12.77
C SER A 79 9.66 -12.46 -12.51
N GLY A 80 8.68 -12.92 -11.73
CA GLY A 80 8.60 -14.29 -11.23
C GLY A 80 9.66 -14.68 -10.19
N ASN A 81 10.54 -13.75 -9.77
CA ASN A 81 11.68 -14.00 -8.88
C ASN A 81 11.50 -13.33 -7.50
N GLY A 82 10.25 -13.10 -7.09
CA GLY A 82 9.94 -12.44 -5.83
C GLY A 82 8.44 -12.42 -5.58
N ARG A 83 8.08 -11.95 -4.38
CA ARG A 83 6.70 -11.76 -3.97
C ARG A 83 6.38 -10.27 -3.96
N CYS A 84 5.24 -9.87 -4.53
CA CYS A 84 4.78 -8.49 -4.40
C CYS A 84 4.09 -8.29 -3.05
N HIS A 85 4.39 -7.16 -2.40
CA HIS A 85 3.78 -6.70 -1.16
C HIS A 85 3.15 -5.32 -1.37
N ASN A 86 1.87 -5.20 -1.02
CA ASN A 86 1.19 -3.91 -1.02
C ASN A 86 1.58 -3.11 0.23
N LYS A 87 1.85 -1.82 0.02
CA LYS A 87 1.83 -0.76 1.02
C LYS A 87 0.73 0.24 0.66
N ILE A 88 0.52 1.24 1.51
CA ILE A 88 -0.54 2.24 1.33
C ILE A 88 -0.28 3.21 0.16
N ASP A 89 0.98 3.45 -0.16
CA ASP A 89 1.42 4.41 -1.15
C ASP A 89 2.09 3.75 -2.36
N HIS A 90 2.55 2.51 -2.23
CA HIS A 90 3.20 1.77 -3.30
C HIS A 90 3.06 0.25 -3.10
N GLY A 91 3.39 -0.52 -4.13
CA GLY A 91 3.70 -1.95 -4.00
C GLY A 91 5.20 -2.15 -4.21
N TYR A 92 5.82 -3.11 -3.52
CA TYR A 92 7.23 -3.44 -3.73
C TYR A 92 7.43 -4.95 -3.84
N CYS A 93 8.51 -5.35 -4.52
CA CYS A 93 8.88 -6.75 -4.65
C CYS A 93 9.89 -7.15 -3.57
N GLU A 94 9.55 -8.17 -2.79
CA GLU A 94 10.49 -8.90 -1.96
C GLU A 94 11.14 -9.99 -2.84
N CYS A 95 12.37 -9.75 -3.27
CA CYS A 95 13.08 -10.67 -4.15
C CYS A 95 13.54 -11.93 -3.43
N SER A 96 13.41 -13.07 -4.11
CA SER A 96 14.02 -14.32 -3.69
C SER A 96 15.55 -14.24 -3.70
N ASP A 97 16.18 -15.15 -2.95
CA ASP A 97 17.64 -15.23 -2.89
C ASP A 97 18.26 -15.33 -4.28
N GLY A 98 19.34 -14.57 -4.49
CA GLY A 98 20.01 -14.48 -5.79
C GLY A 98 19.40 -13.45 -6.76
N PHE A 99 18.30 -12.76 -6.43
CA PHE A 99 17.72 -11.71 -7.28
C PHE A 99 17.73 -10.32 -6.63
N SER A 100 17.66 -9.28 -7.46
CA SER A 100 17.59 -7.87 -7.06
C SER A 100 16.96 -6.99 -8.15
N GLY A 101 16.80 -5.70 -7.83
CA GLY A 101 16.08 -4.73 -8.65
C GLY A 101 14.66 -4.53 -8.16
N ASP A 102 14.04 -3.42 -8.54
CA ASP A 102 12.70 -3.05 -8.08
C ASP A 102 11.64 -4.11 -8.42
N ASP A 103 11.86 -4.86 -9.50
CA ASP A 103 10.99 -5.95 -9.96
C ASP A 103 11.71 -7.30 -10.00
N CYS A 104 12.80 -7.47 -9.24
CA CYS A 104 13.58 -8.72 -9.16
C CYS A 104 14.09 -9.24 -10.51
N GLN A 105 14.36 -8.33 -11.44
CA GLN A 105 14.80 -8.63 -12.80
C GLN A 105 16.31 -8.94 -12.91
N MET A 106 17.10 -8.58 -11.91
CA MET A 106 18.55 -8.77 -11.93
C MET A 106 18.94 -10.05 -11.19
N ASN A 107 19.59 -10.98 -11.89
CA ASN A 107 20.20 -12.16 -11.29
C ASN A 107 21.61 -11.81 -10.77
N LYS A 108 21.82 -11.93 -9.46
CA LYS A 108 23.09 -11.63 -8.78
C LYS A 108 24.23 -12.57 -9.21
N SER A 109 23.92 -13.79 -9.65
CA SER A 109 24.91 -14.73 -10.19
C SER A 109 25.39 -14.36 -11.59
N ALA A 110 24.61 -13.56 -12.35
CA ALA A 110 25.04 -13.02 -13.63
C ALA A 110 26.02 -11.84 -13.47
N ILE A 111 26.05 -11.24 -12.28
CA ILE A 111 27.12 -10.37 -11.82
C ILE A 111 28.19 -11.29 -11.23
N ALA A 112 28.87 -12.04 -12.09
CA ALA A 112 30.08 -12.75 -11.69
C ALA A 112 31.05 -11.69 -11.16
N TRP A 113 31.15 -11.57 -9.84
CA TRP A 113 32.39 -11.13 -9.23
C TRP A 113 33.40 -12.16 -9.72
N ASN A 114 34.18 -11.82 -10.75
CA ASN A 114 35.43 -12.49 -11.02
C ASN A 114 36.27 -12.23 -9.77
N ASP A 115 36.09 -13.06 -8.74
CA ASP A 115 36.95 -13.07 -7.59
C ASP A 115 38.30 -13.58 -8.08
N PRO A 116 39.32 -12.71 -8.25
CA PRO A 116 40.62 -13.17 -8.67
C PRO A 116 41.26 -14.10 -7.63
N ASN A 117 40.67 -14.23 -6.44
CA ASN A 117 41.17 -15.04 -5.32
C ASN A 117 40.32 -16.29 -5.03
N LYS A 118 39.38 -16.69 -5.89
CA LYS A 118 38.67 -17.96 -5.69
C LYS A 118 39.61 -19.14 -5.98
N VAL A 119 40.30 -19.59 -4.93
CA VAL A 119 41.08 -20.84 -4.97
C VAL A 119 40.09 -22.00 -5.03
N ILE A 120 39.99 -22.62 -6.21
CA ILE A 120 39.33 -23.91 -6.40
C ILE A 120 40.28 -24.98 -5.86
N ASN A 121 39.94 -25.53 -4.69
CA ASN A 121 40.52 -26.78 -4.18
C ASN A 121 39.76 -27.97 -4.74
#